data_AF-A0A0E3BZL2-F1
#
_entry.id   AF-A0A0E3BZL2-F1
#
_cell.length_a   1.000
_cell.length_b   1.000
_cell.length_c   1.000
_cell.angle_alpha   90.00
_cell.angle_beta   90.00
_cell.angle_gamma   90.00
#
_symmetry.space_group_name_H-M   'P 1'
#
loop_
_entity.id
_entity.type
_entity.pdbx_description
1 polymer ?
#
loop_
_entity_poly.entity_id
_entity_poly.type
_entity_poly.pdbx_seq_one_letter_code
_entity_poly.pdbx_strand_id
1 'polypeptide(L)' 'MANIPGFLVLGGGVPLKNGNETLGAIGVAGAPGGHLDEACVHKAITALKDQLQ' A
#
# COMPACT_ATOMS: atom_id res chain seq x y z
N MET A 1 -12.73 -16.93 5.76
CA MET A 1 -11.44 -16.69 5.08
C MET A 1 -10.40 -17.44 5.88
N ALA A 2 -9.84 -18.49 5.28
CA ALA A 2 -8.97 -19.44 5.96
C ALA A 2 -7.63 -18.79 6.34
N ASN A 3 -7.00 -19.30 7.39
CA ASN A 3 -5.65 -18.93 7.81
C ASN A 3 -4.66 -19.17 6.66
N ILE A 4 -4.28 -18.13 5.95
CA ILE A 4 -3.24 -18.15 4.92
C ILE A 4 -1.97 -17.60 5.57
N PRO A 5 -0.91 -18.41 5.72
CA PRO A 5 0.34 -17.94 6.29
C PRO A 5 0.87 -16.71 5.53
N GLY A 6 1.23 -15.66 6.27
CA GLY A 6 1.76 -14.41 5.70
C GLY A 6 0.71 -13.49 5.07
N PHE A 7 -0.58 -13.81 5.14
CA PHE A 7 -1.65 -12.94 4.65
C PHE A 7 -2.37 -12.27 5.82
N LEU A 8 -2.49 -10.94 5.76
CA LEU A 8 -3.20 -10.14 6.75
C LEU A 8 -4.35 -9.40 6.07
N VAL A 9 -5.58 -9.69 6.48
CA VAL A 9 -6.79 -8.99 6.00
C VAL A 9 -7.00 -7.74 6.85
N LEU A 10 -6.29 -6.67 6.52
CA LEU A 10 -6.33 -5.37 7.21
C LEU A 10 -6.13 -4.24 6.17
N GLY A 11 -6.71 -3.06 6.42
CA GLY A 11 -6.44 -1.86 5.63
C GLY A 11 -5.02 -1.34 5.85
N GLY A 12 -4.53 -0.48 4.94
CA GLY A 12 -3.14 0.03 4.99
C GLY A 12 -2.22 -0.50 3.90
N GLY A 13 -2.68 -1.46 3.09
CA GLY A 13 -1.96 -1.99 1.94
C GLY A 13 -2.45 -1.39 0.63
N VAL A 14 -1.55 -0.85 -0.19
CA VAL A 14 -1.88 -0.31 -1.52
C VAL A 14 -0.95 -0.87 -2.61
N PRO A 15 -1.46 -1.13 -3.83
CA PRO A 15 -0.63 -1.57 -4.95
C PRO A 15 0.21 -0.42 -5.50
N LEU A 16 1.47 -0.70 -5.83
CA LEU A 16 2.36 0.21 -6.55
C LEU A 16 2.28 -0.09 -8.05
N LYS A 17 1.90 0.91 -8.85
CA LYS A 17 1.63 0.73 -10.28
C LYS A 17 2.32 1.78 -11.16
N ASN A 18 2.74 1.35 -12.35
CA ASN A 18 3.12 2.23 -13.45
C ASN A 18 2.15 1.95 -14.63
N GLY A 19 1.22 2.87 -14.86
CA GLY A 19 0.08 2.63 -15.76
C GLY A 19 -0.76 1.43 -15.31
N ASN A 20 -0.83 0.40 -16.15
CA ASN A 20 -1.55 -0.85 -15.85
C ASN A 20 -0.66 -1.93 -15.23
N GLU A 21 0.67 -1.75 -15.23
CA GLU A 21 1.61 -2.71 -14.66
C GLU A 21 1.65 -2.58 -13.14
N THR A 22 1.62 -3.72 -12.44
CA THR A 22 1.78 -3.77 -10.99
C THR A 22 3.22 -4.12 -10.66
N LEU A 23 3.94 -3.16 -10.09
CA LEU A 23 5.34 -3.30 -9.70
C LEU A 23 5.50 -4.01 -8.36
N GLY A 24 4.50 -3.86 -7.48
CA GLY A 24 4.52 -4.43 -6.13
C GLY A 24 3.40 -3.85 -5.26
N ALA A 25 3.63 -3.86 -3.95
CA ALA A 25 2.71 -3.28 -2.96
C ALA A 25 3.49 -2.65 -1.80
N ILE A 26 2.86 -1.70 -1.13
CA ILE A 26 3.39 -1.06 0.09
C ILE A 26 2.33 -1.25 1.18
N GLY A 27 2.75 -1.72 2.35
CA GLY A 27 1.91 -1.84 3.54
C GLY A 27 2.40 -0.92 4.65
N VAL A 28 1.50 -0.11 5.19
CA VAL A 28 1.74 0.72 6.37
C VAL A 28 0.75 0.32 7.47
N ALA A 29 1.22 0.40 8.71
CA ALA A 29 0.42 0.15 9.90
C ALA A 29 0.92 1.02 11.05
N GLY A 30 0.03 1.33 11.99
CA GLY A 30 0.34 2.05 13.22
C GLY A 30 -0.51 3.30 13.44
N ALA A 31 -1.26 3.74 12.44
CA ALA A 31 -2.26 4.79 12.63
C ALA A 31 -3.49 4.24 13.40
N PRO A 32 -4.34 5.13 13.96
CA PRO A 32 -5.59 4.74 14.61
C PRO A 32 -6.63 4.07 13.69
N GLY A 33 -6.37 3.97 12.37
CA GLY A 33 -7.20 3.24 11.43
C GLY A 33 -6.53 3.09 10.06
N GLY A 34 -6.77 1.96 9.37
CA GLY A 34 -6.07 1.59 8.13
C GLY A 34 -6.22 2.58 6.97
N HIS A 35 -7.31 3.35 6.92
CA HIS A 35 -7.47 4.43 5.93
C HIS A 35 -6.44 5.56 6.11
N LEU A 36 -5.95 5.78 7.34
CA LEU A 36 -4.88 6.74 7.62
C LEU A 36 -3.52 6.16 7.23
N ASP A 37 -3.34 4.85 7.39
CA ASP A 37 -2.15 4.15 6.88
C ASP A 37 -2.09 4.23 5.34
N GLU A 38 -3.22 3.99 4.65
CA GLU A 38 -3.32 4.16 3.18
C GLU A 38 -3.04 5.61 2.76
N ALA A 39 -3.57 6.59 3.48
CA ALA A 39 -3.28 8.00 3.22
C ALA A 39 -1.79 8.33 3.38
N CYS A 40 -1.09 7.71 4.33
CA CYS A 40 0.36 7.83 4.48
C CYS A 40 1.08 7.28 3.24
N VAL A 41 0.70 6.10 2.76
CA VAL A 41 1.31 5.51 1.57
C VAL A 41 1.07 6.35 0.32
N HIS A 42 -0.16 6.85 0.11
CA HIS A 42 -0.47 7.70 -1.03
C HIS A 42 0.37 8.98 -1.08
N LYS A 43 0.69 9.56 0.08
CA LYS A 43 1.62 10.70 0.16
C LYS A 43 3.03 10.30 -0.31
N ALA A 44 3.54 9.15 0.12
CA ALA A 44 4.85 8.64 -0.30
C ALA A 44 4.90 8.38 -1.81
N ILE A 45 3.90 7.69 -2.37
CA ILE A 45 3.81 7.44 -3.82
C ILE A 45 3.75 8.75 -4.61
N THR A 46 3.01 9.74 -4.10
CA THR A 46 2.92 11.05 -4.75
C THR A 46 4.27 11.77 -4.74
N ALA A 47 5.00 11.73 -3.62
CA ALA A 47 6.30 12.38 -3.47
C ALA A 47 7.41 11.75 -4.33
N LEU A 48 7.28 10.46 -4.65
CA LEU A 48 8.30 9.68 -5.39
C LEU A 48 7.84 9.33 -6.81
N LYS A 49 6.76 9.94 -7.30
CA LYS A 49 6.10 9.54 -8.56
C LYS A 49 7.04 9.53 -9.76
N ASP A 50 7.97 10.48 -9.83
CA ASP A 50 8.91 10.61 -10.94
C ASP A 50 9.97 9.49 -10.96
N GLN A 51 10.15 8.76 -9.85
CA GLN A 51 11.07 7.63 -9.75
C GLN A 51 10.41 6.30 -10.12
N LEU A 52 9.10 6.28 -10.34
CA LEU A 52 8.30 5.08 -10.63
C LEU A 52 8.05 4.89 -12.14
N GLN A 53 8.78 5.63 -12.98
CA GLN A 53 8.66 5.62 -14.44
C GLN A 53 9.42 4.45 -15.08
#